data_AF-A0A969NJR6-F1
#
_entry.id   AF-A0A969NJR6-F1
#
_cell.length_a   1.000
_cell.length_b   1.000
_cell.length_c   1.000
_cell.angle_alpha   90.00
_cell.angle_beta   90.00
_cell.angle_gamma   90.00
#
_symmetry.space_group_name_H-M   'P 1'
#
loop_
_entity.id
_entity.type
_entity.pdbx_description
1 polymer ?
#
loop_
_entity_poly.entity_id
_entity_poly.type
_entity_poly.pdbx_seq_one_letter_code
_entity_poly.pdbx_strand_id
1 'polypeptide(L)'
;MEKPDARYLKLEVQEYLRQQAIRLRQQGKTFISISEYLGVHRNTVASWWKEYERRGEDALQQYARGRQLGKGRTFERDQKK
;
A
#
# COMPACT_ATOMS: atom_id res chain seq x y z
N MET A 1 1.68 19.81 11.25
CA MET A 1 0.57 19.55 10.32
C MET A 1 0.25 18.08 10.36
N GLU A 2 -0.89 17.73 10.94
CA GLU A 2 -1.45 16.38 10.93
C GLU A 2 -1.73 16.00 9.46
N LYS A 3 -0.87 15.17 8.86
CA LYS A 3 -1.11 14.64 7.52
C LYS A 3 -2.03 13.42 7.67
N PRO A 4 -3.15 13.34 6.94
CA PRO A 4 -4.07 12.22 7.07
C PRO A 4 -3.32 10.91 6.80
N ASP A 5 -3.35 9.99 7.77
CA ASP A 5 -2.66 8.72 7.63
C ASP A 5 -3.39 7.87 6.59
N ALA A 6 -2.77 7.74 5.42
CA ALA A 6 -3.30 7.01 4.29
C ALA A 6 -3.63 5.54 4.61
N ARG A 7 -3.18 4.99 5.75
CA ARG A 7 -3.52 3.64 6.21
C ARG A 7 -4.98 3.46 6.60
N TYR A 8 -5.70 4.53 6.96
CA TYR A 8 -7.11 4.49 7.36
C TYR A 8 -8.09 4.85 6.23
N LEU A 9 -7.58 5.24 5.05
CA LEU A 9 -8.40 5.52 3.88
C LEU A 9 -8.98 4.21 3.30
N LYS A 10 -10.13 4.31 2.61
CA LYS A 10 -10.70 3.19 1.84
C LYS A 10 -9.65 2.61 0.88
N LEU A 11 -9.67 1.30 0.66
CA LEU A 11 -8.69 0.58 -0.15
C LEU A 11 -8.52 1.20 -1.55
N GLU A 12 -9.65 1.51 -2.19
CA GLU A 12 -9.74 2.13 -3.51
C GLU A 12 -9.05 3.51 -3.57
N VAL A 13 -9.19 4.31 -2.51
CA VAL A 13 -8.52 5.62 -2.40
C VAL A 13 -7.01 5.45 -2.26
N GLN A 14 -6.56 4.41 -1.54
CA GLN A 14 -5.13 4.12 -1.40
C GLN A 14 -4.50 3.64 -2.71
N GLU A 15 -5.23 2.83 -3.49
CA GLU A 15 -4.82 2.38 -4.81
C GLU A 15 -4.72 3.55 -5.79
N TYR A 16 -5.72 4.44 -5.79
CA TYR A 16 -5.68 5.66 -6.60
C TYR A 16 -4.48 6.54 -6.24
N LEU A 17 -4.22 6.78 -4.95
CA LEU A 17 -3.07 7.57 -4.51
C LEU A 17 -1.73 6.93 -4.92
N ARG A 18 -1.62 5.60 -4.87
CA ARG A 18 -0.44 4.87 -5.36
C ARG A 18 -0.22 5.03 -6.85
N GLN A 19 -1.27 4.81 -7.64
CA GLN A 19 -1.24 4.99 -9.09
C GLN A 19 -0.83 6.42 -9.46
N GLN A 20 -1.41 7.41 -8.77
CA GLN A 20 -1.09 8.82 -9.00
C GLN A 20 0.36 9.13 -8.63
N ALA A 21 0.87 8.61 -7.51
CA ALA A 21 2.26 8.76 -7.09
C ALA A 21 3.25 8.18 -8.12
N ILE A 22 2.97 6.98 -8.63
CA ILE A 22 3.82 6.32 -9.63
C ILE A 22 3.80 7.07 -10.96
N ARG A 23 2.62 7.52 -11.44
CA ARG A 23 2.51 8.37 -12.63
C ARG A 23 3.32 9.65 -12.49
N LEU A 24 3.20 10.35 -11.36
CA LEU A 24 3.97 11.57 -11.11
C LEU A 24 5.48 11.30 -11.06
N ARG A 25 5.89 10.13 -10.56
CA ARG A 25 7.30 9.74 -10.53
C ARG A 25 7.85 9.39 -11.90
N GLN A 26 7.06 8.74 -12.75
CA GLN A 26 7.37 8.50 -14.17
C GLN A 26 7.50 9.81 -14.96
N GLN A 27 6.71 10.84 -14.61
CA GLN A 27 6.85 12.20 -15.14
C GLN A 27 8.10 12.94 -14.63
N GLY A 28 8.94 12.31 -13.81
CA GLY A 28 10.20 12.90 -13.31
C GLY A 28 10.07 13.79 -12.08
N LYS A 29 8.89 13.85 -11.43
CA LYS A 29 8.74 14.63 -10.19
C LYS A 29 9.49 13.99 -9.02
N THR A 30 9.98 14.83 -8.11
CA THR A 30 10.70 14.38 -6.91
C THR A 30 9.72 13.82 -5.87
N PHE A 31 10.21 12.95 -4.99
CA PHE A 31 9.39 12.39 -3.89
C PHE A 31 8.83 13.46 -2.96
N ILE A 32 9.54 14.58 -2.78
CA ILE A 32 9.10 15.70 -1.94
C ILE A 32 7.89 16.36 -2.59
N SER A 33 7.98 16.75 -3.86
CA SER A 33 6.85 17.38 -4.56
C SER A 33 5.64 16.46 -4.66
N ILE A 34 5.85 15.15 -4.84
CA ILE A 34 4.76 14.17 -4.85
C ILE A 34 4.11 14.06 -3.45
N SER A 35 4.91 14.09 -2.40
CA SER A 35 4.43 14.02 -1.01
C SER A 35 3.59 15.25 -0.63
N GLU A 36 3.97 16.43 -1.13
CA GLU A 36 3.21 17.67 -0.93
C GLU A 36 1.91 17.65 -1.74
N TYR A 37 1.97 17.21 -3.00
CA TYR A 37 0.80 17.15 -3.88
C TYR A 37 -0.27 16.17 -3.40
N LEU A 38 0.15 15.00 -2.91
CA LEU A 38 -0.76 13.93 -2.46
C LEU A 38 -1.06 13.98 -0.96
N GLY A 39 -0.40 14.85 -0.20
CA GLY A 39 -0.55 14.94 1.25
C GLY A 39 -0.03 13.73 2.02
N VAL A 40 0.77 12.85 1.40
CA VAL A 40 1.34 11.64 2.03
C VAL A 40 2.79 11.88 2.47
N HIS A 41 3.32 11.00 3.31
CA HIS A 41 4.72 11.11 3.73
C HIS A 41 5.69 10.69 2.61
N ARG A 42 6.82 11.40 2.45
CA ARG A 42 7.81 11.11 1.40
C ARG A 42 8.31 9.66 1.41
N ASN A 43 8.48 9.08 2.61
CA ASN A 43 8.93 7.69 2.75
C ASN A 43 7.88 6.70 2.23
N THR A 44 6.59 7.05 2.34
CA THR A 44 5.49 6.24 1.81
C THR A 44 5.54 6.21 0.29
N VAL A 45 5.74 7.37 -0.34
CA VAL A 45 5.96 7.47 -1.80
C VAL A 45 7.18 6.66 -2.24
N ALA A 46 8.28 6.77 -1.49
CA ALA A 46 9.51 6.02 -1.79
C ALA A 46 9.31 4.49 -1.68
N SER A 47 8.55 4.01 -0.69
CA SER A 47 8.21 2.58 -0.59
C SER A 47 7.33 2.14 -1.75
N TRP A 48 6.32 2.92 -2.13
CA TRP A 48 5.49 2.60 -3.30
C TRP A 48 6.30 2.50 -4.58
N TRP A 49 7.27 3.40 -4.78
CA TRP A 49 8.18 3.34 -5.92
C TRP A 49 9.05 2.08 -5.92
N LYS A 50 9.65 1.73 -4.78
CA LYS A 50 10.46 0.50 -4.66
C LYS A 50 9.65 -0.76 -4.91
N GLU A 51 8.43 -0.82 -4.42
CA GLU A 51 7.54 -1.95 -4.66
C GLU A 51 7.11 -2.03 -6.13
N TYR A 52 6.88 -0.89 -6.78
CA TYR A 52 6.65 -0.80 -8.22
C TYR A 52 7.88 -1.25 -9.03
N GLU A 53 9.09 -0.88 -8.62
CA GLU A 53 10.32 -1.32 -9.29
C GLU A 53 10.53 -2.83 -9.18
N ARG A 54 10.08 -3.45 -8.09
CA ARG A 54 10.21 -4.90 -7.85
C ARG A 54 9.13 -5.77 -8.50
N ARG A 55 7.88 -5.27 -8.54
CA ARG A 55 6.71 -6.06 -8.96
C ARG A 55 6.00 -5.50 -10.19
N GLY A 56 6.42 -4.35 -10.70
CA GLY A 56 5.75 -3.67 -11.81
C GLY A 56 4.31 -3.28 -11.46
N GLU A 57 3.40 -3.51 -12.40
CA GLU A 57 1.99 -3.13 -12.28
C GLU A 57 1.25 -3.90 -11.18
N ASP A 58 1.71 -5.08 -10.78
CA ASP A 58 1.18 -5.84 -9.64
C ASP A 58 1.34 -5.10 -8.30
N ALA A 59 2.23 -4.10 -8.22
CA ALA A 59 2.38 -3.27 -7.02
C ALA A 59 1.23 -2.27 -6.83
N LEU A 60 0.48 -1.97 -7.90
CA LEU A 60 -0.66 -1.05 -7.88
C LEU A 60 -1.86 -1.68 -7.19
N GLN A 61 -1.98 -3.01 -7.26
CA GLN A 61 -3.08 -3.74 -6.67
C GLN A 61 -2.82 -3.95 -5.16
N GLN A 62 -3.63 -3.32 -4.31
CA GLN A 62 -3.62 -3.64 -2.88
C GLN A 62 -4.23 -5.03 -2.71
N TYR A 63 -3.41 -6.06 -2.47
CA TYR A 63 -3.94 -7.29 -1.89
C TYR A 63 -4.54 -6.98 -0.51
N ALA A 64 -5.69 -7.60 -0.22
CA ALA A 64 -6.37 -7.45 1.06
C ALA A 64 -5.36 -7.54 2.22
N ARG A 65 -5.25 -6.47 3.02
CA ARG A 65 -4.35 -6.45 4.17
C ARG A 65 -4.88 -7.47 5.20
N GLY A 66 -4.06 -8.47 5.51
CA GLY A 66 -4.38 -9.52 6.48
C GLY A 66 -4.00 -10.90 6.00
N ARG A 67 -3.83 -11.83 6.95
CA ARG A 67 -3.66 -13.26 6.64
C ARG A 67 -4.96 -13.75 5.99
N GLN A 68 -4.86 -14.51 4.89
CA GLN A 68 -6.05 -15.15 4.32
C GLN A 68 -6.81 -15.90 5.44
N LEU A 69 -8.10 -15.62 5.55
CA LEU A 69 -8.98 -16.25 6.53
C LEU A 69 -8.84 -17.78 6.39
N GLY A 70 -8.28 -18.45 7.41
CA GLY A 70 -8.11 -19.91 7.44
C GLY A 70 -6.67 -20.43 7.49
N LYS A 71 -5.64 -19.66 7.13
CA LYS A 71 -4.25 -20.04 7.48
C LYS A 71 -4.04 -19.67 8.95
N GLY A 72 -3.98 -20.66 9.85
CA GLY A 72 -3.69 -20.45 11.27
C GLY A 72 -4.62 -21.14 12.27
N ARG A 73 -5.57 -21.98 11.83
CA ARG A 73 -6.21 -22.91 12.76
C ARG A 73 -5.30 -24.12 12.94
N THR A 74 -4.31 -24.01 13.83
CA THR A 74 -3.84 -25.17 14.57
C THR A 74 -4.85 -25.37 15.69
N PHE A 75 -6.00 -25.98 15.38
CA PHE A 75 -6.78 -26.62 16.44
C PHE A 75 -6.52 -28.10 16.26
N GLU A 76 -5.70 -28.62 17.18
CA GLU A 76 -5.51 -30.03 17.45
C GLU A 76 -6.82 -30.77 17.27
N ARG A 77 -6.79 -31.81 16.45
CA ARG A 77 -7.76 -32.89 16.58
C ARG A 77 -7.39 -33.66 17.85
N ASP A 78 -7.64 -33.07 19.01
CA ASP A 78 -7.77 -33.83 20.25
C ASP A 78 -9.20 -33.67 20.77
N GLN A 79 -9.78 -34.81 21.09
CA GLN A 79 -11.12 -35.04 21.63
C GLN A 79 -12.32 -34.88 20.69
N LYS A 80 -12.74 -36.01 20.14
CA LYS A 80 -14.13 -36.41 20.32
C LYS A 80 -14.21 -37.86 20.83
N LYS A 81 -14.86 -37.94 21.98
CA LYS A 81 -15.36 -39.07 22.77
C LYS A 81 -15.90 -40.25 21.97
#